data_AF-A0A662F0X4-F1
#
_entry.id   AF-A0A662F0X4-F1
#
_cell.length_a   1.000
_cell.length_b   1.000
_cell.length_c   1.000
_cell.angle_alpha   90.00
_cell.angle_beta   90.00
_cell.angle_gamma   90.00
#
_symmetry.space_group_name_H-M   'P 1'
#
loop_
_entity.id
_entity.type
_entity.pdbx_description
1 polymer ?
#
loop_
_entity_poly.entity_id
_entity_poly.type
_entity_poly.pdbx_seq_one_letter_code
_entity_poly.pdbx_strand_id
1 'polypeptide(L)'
;MNVEIIDLTRTMHDGMEAYPGDVTGLAVERLADFKPDGYALSRLTFFHAHCGTHFDSPHHFIADGPDVSELPLVLPPIALVDTRAREIGPEELSTAGNLVGKAVLIHTGWDKEIGTERFYRDYPIITPAGAEYLVPQGIAIRGQNTPSPD
;
A
#
# COMPACT_ATOMS: atom_id res chain seq x y z
N MET A 1 -8.16 25.40 14.69
CA MET A 1 -7.54 24.86 13.47
C MET A 1 -8.48 23.78 12.96
N ASN A 2 -8.98 23.88 11.72
CA ASN A 2 -9.69 22.77 11.11
C ASN A 2 -8.65 21.78 10.60
N VAL A 3 -8.80 20.51 10.98
CA VAL A 3 -8.01 19.41 10.43
C VAL A 3 -8.83 18.81 9.30
N GLU A 4 -8.24 18.75 8.11
CA GLU A 4 -8.78 18.00 6.99
C GLU A 4 -8.18 16.59 6.99
N ILE A 5 -9.02 15.57 6.80
CA ILE A 5 -8.60 14.18 6.70
C ILE A 5 -8.72 13.78 5.23
N ILE A 6 -7.61 13.35 4.64
CA ILE A 6 -7.55 12.86 3.26
C ILE A 6 -7.48 11.34 3.29
N ASP A 7 -8.42 10.69 2.63
CA ASP A 7 -8.42 9.23 2.47
C ASP A 7 -7.46 8.83 1.34
N LEU A 8 -6.50 7.96 1.68
CA LEU A 8 -5.52 7.40 0.73
C LEU A 8 -5.79 5.91 0.44
N THR A 9 -6.94 5.40 0.88
CA THR A 9 -7.30 3.99 0.75
C THR A 9 -8.14 3.72 -0.50
N ARG A 10 -7.93 2.55 -1.10
CA ARG A 10 -8.82 2.01 -2.12
C ARG A 10 -10.05 1.41 -1.45
N THR A 11 -11.24 1.79 -1.89
CA THR A 11 -12.48 1.13 -1.48
C THR A 11 -12.43 -0.35 -1.86
N MET A 12 -12.57 -1.22 -0.87
CA MET A 12 -12.66 -2.65 -1.09
C MET A 12 -14.07 -3.05 -1.56
N HIS A 13 -14.16 -4.05 -2.44
CA HIS A 13 -15.42 -4.56 -2.95
C HIS A 13 -15.35 -6.08 -3.16
N ASP A 14 -16.52 -6.69 -3.35
CA ASP A 14 -16.61 -8.09 -3.77
C ASP A 14 -15.92 -8.29 -5.13
N GLY A 15 -15.17 -9.38 -5.26
CA GLY A 15 -14.40 -9.69 -6.47
C GLY A 15 -13.20 -8.77 -6.70
N MET A 16 -12.72 -8.06 -5.67
CA MET A 16 -11.54 -7.20 -5.78
C MET A 16 -10.34 -7.99 -6.28
N GLU A 17 -9.60 -7.39 -7.21
CA GLU A 17 -8.47 -8.04 -7.84
C GLU A 17 -7.35 -8.27 -6.81
N ALA A 18 -6.66 -9.40 -7.00
CA ALA A 18 -5.38 -9.66 -6.37
C ALA A 18 -4.25 -9.49 -7.41
N TYR A 19 -3.02 -9.70 -6.97
CA TYR A 19 -1.86 -9.69 -7.87
C TYR A 19 -2.00 -10.77 -8.96
N PRO A 20 -1.53 -10.55 -10.21
CA PRO A 20 -1.72 -11.50 -11.30
C PRO A 20 -1.23 -12.91 -10.94
N GLY A 21 -2.10 -13.91 -11.14
CA GLY A 21 -1.86 -15.30 -10.75
C GLY A 21 -2.72 -15.75 -9.56
N ASP A 22 -3.21 -14.80 -8.76
CA ASP A 22 -4.20 -15.05 -7.73
C ASP A 22 -5.63 -15.08 -8.30
N VAL A 23 -6.52 -15.83 -7.66
CA VAL A 23 -7.92 -15.99 -8.09
C VAL A 23 -8.78 -14.77 -7.79
N THR A 24 -8.84 -14.34 -6.54
CA THR A 24 -9.69 -13.23 -6.05
C THR A 24 -9.13 -12.76 -4.70
N GLY A 25 -8.87 -11.46 -4.55
CA GLY A 25 -8.24 -10.90 -3.35
C GLY A 25 -9.21 -10.58 -2.21
N LEU A 26 -10.50 -10.49 -2.52
CA LEU A 26 -11.58 -10.40 -1.56
C LEU A 26 -12.89 -10.93 -2.17
N ALA A 27 -13.51 -11.88 -1.50
CA ALA A 27 -14.90 -12.26 -1.74
C ALA A 27 -15.77 -11.82 -0.56
N VAL A 28 -16.92 -11.23 -0.86
CA VAL A 28 -17.88 -10.72 0.12
C VAL A 28 -19.23 -11.37 -0.11
N GLU A 29 -19.64 -12.18 0.83
CA GLU A 29 -20.94 -12.84 0.81
C GLU A 29 -21.89 -12.16 1.81
N ARG A 30 -23.04 -11.68 1.33
CA ARG A 30 -24.10 -11.15 2.20
C ARG A 30 -24.87 -12.32 2.82
N LEU A 31 -24.83 -12.44 4.15
CA LEU A 31 -25.48 -13.51 4.90
C LEU A 31 -26.82 -13.08 5.53
N ALA A 32 -27.00 -11.78 5.80
CA ALA A 32 -28.24 -11.22 6.32
C ALA A 32 -28.37 -9.75 5.90
N ASP A 33 -29.60 -9.27 5.72
CA ASP A 33 -29.91 -7.88 5.41
C ASP A 33 -30.76 -7.26 6.52
N PHE A 34 -30.57 -5.95 6.75
CA PHE A 34 -31.24 -5.25 7.85
C PHE A 34 -32.75 -5.46 7.85
N LYS A 35 -33.35 -5.60 6.66
CA LYS A 35 -34.68 -6.18 6.51
C LYS A 35 -34.56 -7.41 5.62
N PRO A 36 -35.00 -8.60 6.09
CA PRO A 36 -35.89 -8.85 7.23
C PRO A 36 -35.20 -9.10 8.59
N ASP A 37 -33.88 -9.23 8.64
CA ASP A 37 -33.20 -9.89 9.76
C ASP A 37 -32.94 -8.99 10.98
N GLY A 38 -33.10 -7.67 10.82
CA GLY A 38 -32.83 -6.67 11.87
C GLY A 38 -31.36 -6.27 11.98
N TYR A 39 -30.47 -6.87 11.19
CA TYR A 39 -29.04 -6.55 11.10
C TYR A 39 -28.51 -6.86 9.70
N ALA A 40 -27.41 -6.20 9.30
CA ALA A 40 -26.68 -6.58 8.11
C ALA A 40 -25.45 -7.40 8.51
N LEU A 41 -25.20 -8.52 7.83
CA LEU A 41 -24.03 -9.36 8.06
C LEU A 41 -23.43 -9.78 6.74
N SER A 42 -22.13 -9.53 6.58
CA SER A 42 -21.34 -10.06 5.48
C SER A 42 -20.24 -10.97 6.02
N ARG A 43 -19.96 -12.04 5.27
CA ARG A 43 -18.76 -12.87 5.45
C ARG A 43 -17.73 -12.47 4.40
N LEU A 44 -16.49 -12.27 4.84
CA LEU A 44 -15.35 -12.05 3.97
C LEU A 44 -14.59 -13.37 3.84
N THR A 45 -14.31 -13.80 2.61
CA THR A 45 -13.47 -14.96 2.29
C THR A 45 -12.39 -14.55 1.29
N PHE A 46 -11.33 -15.35 1.21
CA PHE A 46 -10.16 -15.07 0.37
C PHE A 46 -9.58 -13.66 0.58
N PHE A 47 -9.60 -13.14 1.82
CA PHE A 47 -9.06 -11.82 2.10
C PHE A 47 -7.53 -11.87 2.11
N HIS A 48 -6.92 -11.57 0.96
CA HIS A 48 -5.47 -11.58 0.79
C HIS A 48 -4.89 -10.36 1.52
N ALA A 49 -3.82 -10.57 2.30
CA ALA A 49 -3.15 -9.49 3.03
C ALA A 49 -2.59 -8.39 2.13
N HIS A 50 -2.40 -8.68 0.83
CA HIS A 50 -1.87 -7.77 -0.19
C HIS A 50 -2.97 -7.23 -1.13
N CYS A 51 -4.25 -7.35 -0.76
CA CYS A 51 -5.37 -6.83 -1.55
C CYS A 51 -5.64 -5.35 -1.21
N GLY A 52 -5.75 -4.51 -2.23
CA GLY A 52 -6.07 -3.08 -2.06
C GLY A 52 -4.93 -2.28 -1.41
N THR A 53 -5.29 -1.25 -0.64
CA THR A 53 -4.31 -0.49 0.14
C THR A 53 -3.95 -1.30 1.39
N HIS A 54 -2.72 -1.76 1.48
CA HIS A 54 -2.26 -2.69 2.51
C HIS A 54 -0.88 -2.32 3.06
N PHE A 55 -0.39 -3.13 4.00
CA PHE A 55 0.90 -2.96 4.64
C PHE A 55 1.66 -4.29 4.68
N ASP A 56 2.87 -4.29 4.16
CA ASP A 56 3.75 -5.45 4.20
C ASP A 56 4.59 -5.46 5.48
N SER A 57 4.59 -6.60 6.16
CA SER A 57 5.51 -6.87 7.26
C SER A 57 6.80 -7.51 6.73
N PRO A 58 7.92 -7.47 7.48
CA PRO A 58 9.14 -8.17 7.09
C PRO A 58 8.93 -9.66 6.80
N HIS A 59 7.99 -10.32 7.49
CA HIS A 59 7.61 -11.71 7.25
C HIS A 59 7.27 -12.01 5.78
N HIS A 60 6.78 -11.02 5.03
CA HIS A 60 6.43 -11.18 3.62
C HIS A 60 7.63 -11.61 2.75
N PHE A 61 8.85 -11.16 3.09
CA PHE A 61 10.06 -11.44 2.32
C PHE A 61 11.18 -12.11 3.13
N ILE A 62 11.02 -12.20 4.46
CA ILE A 62 12.02 -12.73 5.39
C ILE A 62 11.34 -13.82 6.23
N ALA A 63 11.75 -15.07 6.04
CA ALA A 63 11.07 -16.24 6.62
C ALA A 63 10.84 -16.14 8.15
N ASP A 64 11.82 -15.62 8.88
CA ASP A 64 11.76 -15.41 10.34
C ASP A 64 11.57 -13.93 10.72
N GLY A 65 11.14 -13.11 9.76
CA GLY A 65 10.82 -11.70 10.00
C GLY A 65 9.52 -11.57 10.81
N PRO A 66 9.39 -10.49 11.62
CA PRO A 66 8.18 -10.26 12.40
C PRO A 66 6.95 -10.10 11.51
N ASP A 67 5.82 -10.66 11.95
CA ASP A 67 4.53 -10.42 11.32
C ASP A 67 3.92 -9.07 11.76
N VAL A 68 2.78 -8.69 11.16
CA VAL A 68 2.14 -7.39 11.44
C VAL A 68 1.73 -7.21 12.91
N SER A 69 1.46 -8.30 13.64
CA SER A 69 1.07 -8.26 15.06
C SER A 69 2.25 -7.94 15.99
N GLU A 70 3.48 -8.13 15.51
CA GLU A 70 4.72 -7.88 16.25
C GLU A 70 5.29 -6.47 15.99
N LEU A 71 4.76 -5.75 15.01
CA LEU A 71 5.22 -4.41 14.65
C LEU A 71 4.61 -3.33 15.57
N PRO A 72 5.38 -2.28 15.93
CA PRO A 72 4.85 -1.17 16.69
C PRO A 72 3.89 -0.32 15.85
N LEU A 73 2.79 0.14 16.46
CA LEU A 73 1.93 1.14 15.85
C LEU A 73 2.65 2.50 15.80
N VAL A 74 2.83 3.05 14.59
CA VAL A 74 3.45 4.36 14.38
C VAL A 74 2.57 5.23 13.48
N LEU A 75 2.55 6.54 13.78
CA LEU A 75 1.87 7.56 12.96
C LEU A 75 2.88 8.69 12.67
N PRO A 76 3.92 8.41 11.86
CA PRO A 76 4.99 9.37 11.60
C PRO A 76 4.51 10.53 10.72
N PRO A 77 5.18 11.70 10.77
CA PRO A 77 5.00 12.73 9.76
C PRO A 77 5.31 12.18 8.37
N ILE A 78 4.63 12.70 7.35
CA ILE A 78 4.81 12.27 5.97
C ILE A 78 5.80 13.18 5.24
N ALA A 79 6.68 12.58 4.44
CA ALA A 79 7.43 13.21 3.38
C ALA A 79 6.88 12.68 2.05
N LEU A 80 6.38 13.58 1.20
CA LEU A 80 5.83 13.22 -0.10
C LEU A 80 6.89 13.39 -1.18
N VAL A 81 7.13 12.33 -1.94
CA VAL A 81 7.88 12.35 -3.20
C VAL A 81 6.86 12.31 -4.34
N ASP A 82 6.62 13.43 -4.99
CA ASP A 82 5.73 13.51 -6.16
C ASP A 82 6.59 13.50 -7.44
N THR A 83 6.54 12.39 -8.18
CA THR A 83 7.38 12.17 -9.37
C THR A 83 6.61 11.45 -10.46
N ARG A 84 7.06 11.55 -11.70
CA ARG A 84 6.57 10.70 -12.81
C ARG A 84 7.67 9.77 -13.33
N ALA A 85 8.78 9.69 -12.60
CA ALA A 85 9.86 8.76 -12.88
C ALA A 85 9.36 7.32 -12.83
N ARG A 86 10.02 6.48 -13.62
CA ARG A 86 9.73 5.04 -13.75
C ARG A 86 10.65 4.22 -12.86
N GLU A 87 11.84 4.75 -12.61
CA GLU A 87 12.82 4.23 -11.70
C GLU A 87 13.04 5.33 -10.66
N ILE A 88 12.79 5.02 -9.39
CA ILE A 88 12.89 5.98 -8.30
C ILE A 88 14.20 5.69 -7.56
N GLY A 89 15.15 6.60 -7.70
CA GLY A 89 16.47 6.53 -7.10
C GLY A 89 16.71 7.65 -6.10
N PRO A 90 17.97 7.82 -5.65
CA PRO A 90 18.35 8.87 -4.72
C PRO A 90 17.99 10.28 -5.21
N GLU A 91 18.04 10.52 -6.53
CA GLU A 91 17.69 11.81 -7.14
C GLU A 91 16.25 12.20 -6.81
N GLU A 92 15.28 11.35 -7.12
CA GLU A 92 13.86 11.59 -6.84
C GLU A 92 13.60 11.66 -5.32
N LEU A 93 14.19 10.73 -4.55
CA LEU A 93 13.92 10.63 -3.11
C LEU A 93 14.44 11.84 -2.34
N SER A 94 15.54 12.45 -2.78
CA SER A 94 16.13 13.63 -2.14
C SER A 94 15.24 14.87 -2.22
N THR A 95 14.29 14.92 -3.17
CA THR A 95 13.38 16.06 -3.36
C THR A 95 12.45 16.30 -2.17
N ALA A 96 12.18 15.27 -1.37
CA ALA A 96 11.32 15.35 -0.20
C ALA A 96 12.01 15.93 1.05
N GLY A 97 13.30 16.27 0.95
CA GLY A 97 14.07 16.92 2.01
C GLY A 97 14.41 15.98 3.16
N ASN A 98 14.22 16.43 4.41
CA ASN A 98 14.55 15.60 5.58
C ASN A 98 13.57 14.43 5.73
N LEU A 99 14.08 13.19 5.64
CA LEU A 99 13.29 11.96 5.75
C LEU A 99 13.37 11.29 7.13
N VAL A 100 14.22 11.76 8.04
CA VAL A 100 14.49 11.10 9.33
C VAL A 100 13.21 10.90 10.14
N GLY A 101 12.89 9.64 10.46
CA GLY A 101 11.72 9.25 11.25
C GLY A 101 10.37 9.46 10.56
N LYS A 102 10.35 9.75 9.25
CA LYS A 102 9.11 10.02 8.49
C LYS A 102 8.62 8.81 7.71
N ALA A 103 7.32 8.81 7.39
CA ALA A 103 6.81 7.99 6.31
C ALA A 103 7.15 8.67 4.97
N VAL A 104 7.85 7.96 4.09
CA VAL A 104 8.12 8.42 2.72
C VAL A 104 7.06 7.84 1.80
N LEU A 105 6.13 8.68 1.35
CA LEU A 105 5.09 8.29 0.40
C LEU A 105 5.48 8.77 -1.00
N ILE A 106 5.45 7.86 -1.96
CA ILE A 106 5.84 8.14 -3.35
C ILE A 106 4.58 8.15 -4.21
N HIS A 107 4.23 9.31 -4.75
CA HIS A 107 3.13 9.45 -5.71
C HIS A 107 3.69 9.49 -7.13
N THR A 108 3.39 8.44 -7.89
CA THR A 108 3.89 8.26 -9.25
C THR A 108 2.85 8.60 -10.33
N GLY A 109 1.62 8.90 -9.92
CA GLY A 109 0.46 8.97 -10.81
C GLY A 109 0.01 7.63 -11.41
N TRP A 110 0.55 6.49 -10.94
CA TRP A 110 0.19 5.16 -11.41
C TRP A 110 -1.22 4.70 -11.01
N ASP A 111 -1.84 5.38 -10.05
CA ASP A 111 -3.22 5.16 -9.63
C ASP A 111 -4.22 5.27 -10.80
N LYS A 112 -3.88 6.00 -11.87
CA LYS A 112 -4.68 6.06 -13.11
C LYS A 112 -4.85 4.72 -13.83
N GLU A 113 -3.97 3.74 -13.56
CA GLU A 113 -3.99 2.42 -14.19
C GLU A 113 -4.82 1.39 -13.40
N ILE A 114 -5.30 1.76 -12.20
CA ILE A 114 -6.11 0.87 -11.35
C ILE A 114 -7.31 0.31 -12.14
N GLY A 115 -7.56 -0.99 -11.99
CA GLY A 115 -8.63 -1.71 -12.70
C GLY A 115 -8.23 -2.17 -14.12
N THR A 116 -6.98 -1.96 -14.53
CA THR A 116 -6.45 -2.45 -15.81
C THR A 116 -5.36 -3.50 -15.59
N GLU A 117 -5.13 -4.36 -16.59
CA GLU A 117 -3.96 -5.27 -16.56
C GLU A 117 -2.63 -4.52 -16.45
N ARG A 118 -2.59 -3.28 -16.96
CA ARG A 118 -1.40 -2.43 -16.92
C ARG A 118 -1.04 -2.01 -15.49
N PHE A 119 -1.98 -2.00 -14.55
CA PHE A 119 -1.66 -1.69 -13.15
C PHE A 119 -0.53 -2.58 -12.61
N TYR A 120 -0.56 -3.85 -13.00
CA TYR A 120 0.37 -4.90 -12.55
C TYR A 120 1.53 -5.14 -13.51
N ARG A 121 1.71 -4.29 -14.53
CA ARG A 121 2.79 -4.43 -15.52
C ARG A 121 3.48 -3.11 -15.70
N ASP A 122 4.80 -3.15 -15.70
CA ASP A 122 5.61 -1.95 -15.90
C ASP A 122 5.19 -0.84 -14.93
N TYR A 123 4.94 -1.08 -13.65
CA TYR A 123 4.71 0.04 -12.72
C TYR A 123 6.05 0.69 -12.36
N PRO A 124 6.07 1.96 -11.92
CA PRO A 124 7.28 2.55 -11.38
C PRO A 124 7.79 1.79 -10.15
N ILE A 125 9.09 1.62 -10.06
CA ILE A 125 9.74 0.86 -8.99
C ILE A 125 10.77 1.71 -8.24
N ILE A 126 11.06 1.34 -7.00
CA ILE A 126 12.25 1.84 -6.32
C ILE A 126 13.47 1.06 -6.82
N THR A 127 14.49 1.79 -7.24
CA THR A 127 15.76 1.16 -7.62
C THR A 127 16.47 0.62 -6.38
N PRO A 128 17.36 -0.39 -6.50
CA PRO A 128 18.20 -0.82 -5.40
C PRO A 128 18.97 0.33 -4.74
N ALA A 129 19.52 1.26 -5.55
CA ALA A 129 20.18 2.46 -5.05
C ALA A 129 19.24 3.39 -4.27
N GLY A 130 17.96 3.49 -4.68
CA GLY A 130 16.93 4.22 -3.95
C GLY A 130 16.63 3.57 -2.59
N ALA A 131 16.54 2.24 -2.52
CA ALA A 131 16.35 1.53 -1.26
C ALA A 131 17.54 1.73 -0.32
N GLU A 132 18.76 1.56 -0.81
CA GLU A 132 20.01 1.81 -0.07
C GLU A 132 20.14 3.25 0.44
N TYR A 133 19.59 4.22 -0.31
CA TYR A 133 19.55 5.63 0.10
C TYR A 133 18.59 5.91 1.28
N LEU A 134 17.49 5.17 1.39
CA LEU A 134 16.49 5.37 2.46
C LEU A 134 16.92 4.77 3.80
N VAL A 135 17.58 3.60 3.78
CA VAL A 135 17.98 2.87 4.99
C VAL A 135 18.75 3.72 6.01
N PRO A 136 19.88 4.39 5.65
CA PRO A 136 20.67 5.15 6.63
C PRO A 136 19.95 6.40 7.15
N GLN A 137 18.87 6.83 6.50
CA GLN A 137 18.09 7.98 6.97
C GLN A 137 17.13 7.63 8.11
N GLY A 138 16.92 6.34 8.39
CA GLY A 138 16.02 5.90 9.46
C GLY A 138 14.58 6.33 9.21
N ILE A 139 14.09 6.19 7.98
CA ILE A 139 12.68 6.40 7.67
C ILE A 139 11.82 5.41 8.46
N ALA A 140 10.60 5.82 8.81
CA ALA A 140 9.69 4.99 9.59
C ALA A 140 8.89 4.01 8.72
N ILE A 141 8.39 4.50 7.59
CA ILE A 141 7.55 3.74 6.65
C ILE A 141 7.92 4.18 5.23
N ARG A 142 7.82 3.25 4.28
CA ARG A 142 7.85 3.54 2.85
C ARG A 142 6.51 3.11 2.26
N GLY A 143 5.90 3.96 1.44
CA GLY A 143 4.64 3.67 0.74
C GLY A 143 4.62 4.23 -0.68
N GLN A 144 3.81 3.65 -1.55
CA GLN A 144 3.64 4.11 -2.93
C GLN A 144 2.26 3.71 -3.48
N ASN A 145 1.86 4.31 -4.60
CA ASN A 145 0.59 4.05 -5.29
C ASN A 145 0.67 2.99 -6.42
N THR A 146 1.57 2.01 -6.30
CA THR A 146 1.74 0.89 -7.24
C THR A 146 1.55 -0.44 -6.49
N PRO A 147 1.27 -1.57 -7.18
CA PRO A 147 0.90 -2.81 -6.50
C PRO A 147 2.05 -3.51 -5.74
N SER A 148 3.30 -3.23 -6.06
CA SER A 148 4.49 -3.89 -5.49
C SER A 148 5.69 -2.92 -5.44
N PRO A 149 6.59 -3.01 -4.44
CA PRO A 149 7.81 -2.19 -4.35
C PRO A 149 8.75 -2.31 -5.56
N ASP A 150 8.80 -3.49 -6.16
CA ASP A 150 9.67 -3.92 -7.27
C ASP A 150 8.90 -4.68 -8.35
#